data_AF-A0A960SXM2-F1
#
_entry.id   AF-A0A960SXM2-F1
#
_cell.length_a   1.000
_cell.length_b   1.000
_cell.length_c   1.000
_cell.angle_alpha   90.00
_cell.angle_beta   90.00
_cell.angle_gamma   90.00
#
_symmetry.space_group_name_H-M   'P 1'
#
loop_
_entity.id
_entity.type
_entity.pdbx_description
1 polymer ?
#
loop_
_entity_poly.entity_id
_entity_poly.type
_entity_poly.pdbx_seq_one_letter_code
_entity_poly.pdbx_strand_id
1 'polypeptide(L)'
;MKTNDFPPRVPHLLLGMLCTLPPLTTSALDANANGVSDVWEALHPAAASAPAGDNDGDGVTNRREGACWTDPDDAGSALRTEGFQRSGNLSGFTFQERDWMRDSVLASSDLVEWTVLDPPRQGQTGDREVSIEDSAPRGFYQIARHDALNSDTDALTNLEEQKLGTDPLLWDTDGDKVADDVEFLIGTNPLLAGDNDGDNLPDDWEEWIIRSDDGDDVTDKTDVTAATDFDGDGVTDGDEFALGTSPVRALRNVLLFLTEDQGADLGCMGTVGLETPAVDALAQSGVMFERAFCLSPVCSPSKMAMFTGTYPHTTSAYRNVPNHGNSFPLSGDPSNLSLGGVHEDMPTLIEILRDRGFFTAVSHKTHVQPVRKWPYHKGYGQPTTAALATSYINDLVTSAGDRPFYMTFGIGAPHLPFRGILQNQGKWSATGGLTGDGHATNVDANAIVVPNCYPDEPGVRQDIADYYGAIECVDEVFGAVMAALQANGVLDETLVIYTSDHGIGLHRSKQSIYATGTRVPFIVAGAGIAGNVTIDAPVSHLDVVPTLLDYLGIPLFPNMPGKSLAPVLSGNSDIVSGRETILASAHEKYDGRAVCDGRYYYIRNIRKIAGA
;
A
#
# COMPACT_ATOMS: atom_id res chain seq x y z
N MET A 1 -18.28 -6.55 38.79
CA MET A 1 -17.18 -7.48 39.14
C MET A 1 -16.74 -8.10 37.81
N LYS A 2 -15.53 -7.93 37.29
CA LYS A 2 -14.24 -7.61 37.90
C LYS A 2 -13.57 -6.46 37.14
N THR A 3 -12.95 -5.58 37.91
CA THR A 3 -11.86 -4.68 37.50
C THR A 3 -10.64 -5.55 37.17
N ASN A 4 -10.13 -5.48 35.94
CA ASN A 4 -8.75 -5.86 35.65
C ASN A 4 -8.03 -4.60 35.21
N ASP A 5 -7.28 -4.05 36.16
CA ASP A 5 -6.17 -3.15 35.90
C ASP A 5 -5.23 -3.85 34.91
N PHE A 6 -5.13 -3.33 33.69
CA PHE A 6 -3.97 -3.60 32.85
C PHE A 6 -2.79 -2.83 33.46
N PRO A 7 -1.63 -3.46 33.73
CA PRO A 7 -0.42 -2.68 33.97
C PRO A 7 -0.11 -1.85 32.70
N PRO A 8 0.60 -0.72 32.83
CA PRO A 8 1.00 0.05 31.66
C PRO A 8 1.77 -0.87 30.72
N ARG A 9 1.33 -0.94 29.46
CA ARG A 9 2.08 -1.59 28.37
C ARG A 9 3.49 -0.99 28.39
N VAL A 10 4.50 -1.83 28.58
CA VAL A 10 5.89 -1.48 28.29
C VAL A 10 6.21 -2.18 26.97
N PRO A 11 6.17 -1.51 25.81
CA PRO A 11 6.58 -2.10 24.56
C PRO A 11 7.89 -1.44 24.13
N HIS A 12 8.97 -1.83 24.79
CA HIS A 12 10.33 -1.65 24.29
C HIS A 12 11.12 -2.83 24.83
N LEU A 13 11.79 -3.62 23.98
CA LEU A 13 12.96 -4.34 24.48
C LEU A 13 13.94 -3.24 24.94
N LEU A 14 13.97 -3.01 26.24
CA LEU A 14 14.72 -1.93 26.86
C LEU A 14 16.13 -2.44 27.13
N LEU A 15 16.87 -2.64 26.05
CA LEU A 15 18.31 -2.90 26.12
C LEU A 15 19.00 -1.60 26.48
N GLY A 16 19.24 -1.39 27.77
CA GLY A 16 19.93 -0.22 28.30
C GLY A 16 21.29 -0.60 28.89
N MET A 17 22.38 -0.24 28.22
CA MET A 17 23.74 -0.44 28.77
C MET A 17 24.22 0.77 29.58
N LEU A 18 24.76 0.56 30.78
CA LEU A 18 25.44 1.58 31.59
C LEU A 18 26.95 1.61 31.30
N CYS A 19 27.44 2.65 30.62
CA CYS A 19 28.88 2.94 30.54
C CYS A 19 29.30 3.97 31.59
N THR A 20 29.82 3.54 32.75
CA THR A 20 30.48 4.46 33.71
C THR A 20 32.00 4.39 33.59
N LEU A 21 32.67 5.54 33.45
CA LEU A 21 34.11 5.68 33.64
C LEU A 21 34.47 5.58 35.14
N PRO A 22 35.50 4.83 35.55
CA PRO A 22 36.15 5.11 36.83
C PRO A 22 36.99 6.40 36.67
N PRO A 23 36.85 7.45 37.52
CA PRO A 23 36.03 7.59 38.72
C PRO A 23 35.12 8.83 38.66
N LEU A 24 33.87 8.73 38.17
CA LEU A 24 32.92 9.86 38.26
C LEU A 24 31.48 9.40 38.59
N THR A 25 31.17 9.55 39.88
CA THR A 25 29.88 9.52 40.59
C THR A 25 28.58 9.48 39.75
N THR A 26 27.85 8.36 39.82
CA THR A 26 26.41 8.22 39.47
C THR A 26 25.66 7.54 40.63
N SER A 27 25.35 8.29 41.67
CA SER A 27 24.77 7.77 42.92
C SER A 27 23.26 7.54 42.89
N ALA A 28 22.67 7.16 41.75
CA ALA A 28 21.21 7.02 41.63
C ALA A 28 20.70 5.73 40.97
N LEU A 29 21.52 4.99 40.22
CA LEU A 29 21.08 3.78 39.50
C LEU A 29 21.97 2.56 39.72
N ASP A 30 23.17 2.71 40.26
CA ASP A 30 24.03 1.63 40.77
C ASP A 30 24.66 2.18 42.05
N ALA A 31 23.84 2.30 43.09
CA ALA A 31 24.21 2.92 44.35
C ALA A 31 25.28 2.10 45.08
N ASN A 32 25.37 0.80 44.78
CA ASN A 32 26.30 -0.12 45.40
C ASN A 32 27.64 -0.26 44.60
N ALA A 33 27.73 0.36 43.42
CA ALA A 33 28.87 0.41 42.52
C ALA A 33 29.39 -0.98 42.08
N ASN A 34 28.49 -1.95 41.90
CA ASN A 34 28.83 -3.31 41.50
C ASN A 34 28.83 -3.53 39.98
N GLY A 35 28.47 -2.51 39.20
CA GLY A 35 28.42 -2.57 37.74
C GLY A 35 27.10 -3.11 37.16
N VAL A 36 26.06 -3.27 38.00
CA VAL A 36 24.69 -3.65 37.63
C VAL A 36 23.75 -2.58 38.19
N SER A 37 22.68 -2.25 37.46
CA SER A 37 21.75 -1.23 37.97
C SER A 37 20.89 -1.76 39.12
N ASP A 38 20.68 -0.95 40.17
CA ASP A 38 19.76 -1.22 41.29
C ASP A 38 18.32 -1.49 40.78
N VAL A 39 17.96 -0.96 39.60
CA VAL A 39 16.65 -1.19 38.96
C VAL A 39 16.54 -2.62 38.44
N TRP A 40 17.56 -3.12 37.73
CA TRP A 40 17.59 -4.50 37.27
C TRP A 40 17.66 -5.48 38.45
N GLU A 41 18.43 -5.15 39.49
CA GLU A 41 18.47 -5.94 40.74
C GLU A 41 17.10 -6.04 41.43
N ALA A 42 16.28 -4.98 41.35
CA ALA A 42 14.93 -4.97 41.89
C ALA A 42 13.94 -5.78 41.03
N LEU A 43 14.12 -5.82 39.71
CA LEU A 43 13.27 -6.58 38.78
C LEU A 43 13.58 -8.08 38.83
N HIS A 44 14.85 -8.46 38.95
CA HIS A 44 15.30 -9.85 38.94
C HIS A 44 16.07 -10.23 40.23
N PRO A 45 15.43 -10.17 41.41
CA PRO A 45 16.11 -10.33 42.69
C PRO A 45 16.73 -11.72 42.89
N ALA A 46 16.14 -12.76 42.29
CA ALA A 46 16.67 -14.11 42.31
C ALA A 46 17.98 -14.20 41.51
N ALA A 47 17.98 -13.71 40.27
CA ALA A 47 19.15 -13.69 39.41
C ALA A 47 20.27 -12.81 40.00
N ALA A 48 19.91 -11.63 40.53
CA ALA A 48 20.83 -10.72 41.22
C ALA A 48 21.49 -11.34 42.47
N SER A 49 20.79 -12.25 43.18
CA SER A 49 21.34 -12.98 44.33
C SER A 49 22.33 -14.08 43.94
N ALA A 50 22.35 -14.49 42.67
CA ALA A 50 23.23 -15.51 42.11
C ALA A 50 23.98 -14.97 40.87
N PRO A 51 24.86 -13.96 41.03
CA PRO A 51 25.46 -13.22 39.90
C PRO A 51 26.36 -14.05 38.97
N ALA A 52 26.78 -15.25 39.39
CA ALA A 52 27.55 -16.20 38.58
C ALA A 52 26.71 -17.37 38.05
N GLY A 53 25.40 -17.39 38.35
CA GLY A 53 24.45 -18.32 37.74
C GLY A 53 24.15 -17.93 36.30
N ASP A 54 23.46 -18.81 35.62
CA ASP A 54 23.02 -18.75 34.22
C ASP A 54 21.61 -19.35 34.25
N ASN A 55 20.61 -18.47 34.33
CA ASN A 55 19.24 -18.83 34.73
C ASN A 55 18.46 -19.47 33.57
N ASP A 56 18.67 -18.99 32.35
CA ASP A 56 18.03 -19.46 31.13
C ASP A 56 18.86 -20.53 30.39
N GLY A 57 20.13 -20.70 30.76
CA GLY A 57 21.03 -21.71 30.20
C GLY A 57 21.66 -21.30 28.86
N ASP A 58 21.66 -20.00 28.53
CA ASP A 58 22.25 -19.48 27.29
C ASP A 58 23.79 -19.37 27.34
N GLY A 59 24.38 -19.60 28.51
CA GLY A 59 25.82 -19.52 28.76
C GLY A 59 26.32 -18.16 29.24
N VAL A 60 25.42 -17.19 29.49
CA VAL A 60 25.70 -15.86 30.00
C VAL A 60 25.37 -15.80 31.50
N THR A 61 26.25 -15.18 32.28
CA THR A 61 26.01 -15.08 33.73
C THR A 61 24.99 -13.99 34.05
N ASN A 62 24.15 -14.20 35.06
CA ASN A 62 23.17 -13.23 35.59
C ASN A 62 23.73 -11.82 35.82
N ARG A 63 24.99 -11.68 36.26
CA ARG A 63 25.64 -10.36 36.40
C ARG A 63 25.77 -9.62 35.06
N ARG A 64 26.07 -10.38 34.00
CA ARG A 64 26.34 -9.86 32.66
C ARG A 64 25.02 -9.50 31.98
N GLU A 65 23.97 -10.27 32.21
CA GLU A 65 22.60 -9.94 31.83
C GLU A 65 22.13 -8.65 32.50
N GLY A 66 22.38 -8.50 33.81
CA GLY A 66 22.04 -7.27 34.52
C GLY A 66 22.84 -6.04 34.09
N ALA A 67 24.06 -6.22 33.57
CA ALA A 67 24.81 -5.15 32.94
C ALA A 67 24.25 -4.76 31.55
N CYS A 68 23.60 -5.70 30.87
CA CYS A 68 23.01 -5.52 29.53
C CYS A 68 21.50 -5.25 29.54
N TRP A 69 20.87 -5.29 30.72
CA TRP A 69 19.42 -5.21 30.89
C TRP A 69 18.64 -6.27 30.09
N THR A 70 19.18 -7.49 30.00
CA THR A 70 18.47 -8.65 29.41
C THR A 70 17.66 -9.39 30.48
N ASP A 71 16.59 -10.07 30.05
CA ASP A 71 15.76 -10.91 30.92
C ASP A 71 16.53 -12.21 31.21
N PRO A 72 16.84 -12.53 32.48
CA PRO A 72 17.61 -13.71 32.86
C PRO A 72 16.90 -15.05 32.65
N ASP A 73 15.62 -15.05 32.26
CA ASP A 73 14.84 -16.27 32.01
C ASP A 73 14.51 -16.48 30.52
N ASP A 74 15.09 -15.70 29.59
CA ASP A 74 14.82 -15.75 28.14
C ASP A 74 16.03 -16.18 27.29
N ALA A 75 16.11 -17.48 26.98
CA ALA A 75 17.15 -18.07 26.14
C ALA A 75 17.24 -17.51 24.70
N GLY A 76 16.28 -16.68 24.27
CA GLY A 76 16.25 -16.02 22.96
C GLY A 76 16.78 -14.59 22.93
N SER A 77 17.06 -13.98 24.09
CA SER A 77 17.52 -12.59 24.22
C SER A 77 19.02 -12.45 23.89
N ALA A 78 19.39 -12.69 22.63
CA ALA A 78 20.79 -12.72 22.20
C ALA A 78 21.46 -11.33 22.07
N LEU A 79 21.84 -10.71 23.20
CA LEU A 79 23.09 -9.94 23.24
C LEU A 79 24.19 -10.79 23.86
N ARG A 80 24.93 -11.48 22.99
CA ARG A 80 26.14 -12.19 23.41
C ARG A 80 27.18 -11.17 23.81
N THR A 81 27.37 -11.09 25.11
CA THR A 81 28.32 -10.19 25.75
C THR A 81 29.79 -10.41 25.34
N GLU A 82 30.13 -11.50 24.64
CA GLU A 82 31.43 -11.67 23.92
C GLU A 82 31.68 -10.55 22.89
N GLY A 83 30.62 -9.94 22.37
CA GLY A 83 30.69 -8.80 21.46
C GLY A 83 30.87 -7.44 22.15
N PHE A 84 30.63 -7.34 23.46
CA PHE A 84 30.86 -6.08 24.16
C PHE A 84 32.35 -5.90 24.48
N GLN A 85 33.01 -5.00 23.76
CA GLN A 85 34.43 -4.70 23.96
C GLN A 85 34.63 -3.21 24.16
N ARG A 86 35.30 -2.84 25.25
CA ARG A 86 35.76 -1.46 25.44
C ARG A 86 37.26 -1.37 25.26
N SER A 87 37.69 -0.56 24.29
CA SER A 87 39.10 -0.28 24.02
C SER A 87 39.34 1.22 23.99
N GLY A 88 39.81 1.78 25.11
CA GLY A 88 39.94 3.23 25.28
C GLY A 88 38.57 3.93 25.27
N ASN A 89 38.36 4.82 24.30
CA ASN A 89 37.11 5.55 24.11
C ASN A 89 36.15 4.84 23.13
N LEU A 90 36.47 3.63 22.67
CA LEU A 90 35.59 2.87 21.80
C LEU A 90 34.81 1.86 22.61
N SER A 91 33.49 1.88 22.46
CA SER A 91 32.57 0.85 22.95
C SER A 91 32.01 0.09 21.76
N GLY A 92 32.34 -1.20 21.66
CA GLY A 92 31.80 -2.11 20.67
C GLY A 92 30.76 -3.04 21.29
N PHE A 93 29.74 -3.43 20.54
CA PHE A 93 28.81 -4.50 20.90
C PHE A 93 28.42 -5.31 19.65
N THR A 94 28.08 -6.58 19.87
CA THR A 94 27.60 -7.48 18.83
C THR A 94 26.21 -7.97 19.19
N PHE A 95 25.30 -7.98 18.21
CA PHE A 95 23.97 -8.55 18.35
C PHE A 95 23.62 -9.35 17.09
N GLN A 96 22.74 -10.33 17.24
CA GLN A 96 22.30 -11.14 16.12
C GLN A 96 21.26 -10.37 15.30
N GLU A 97 21.57 -10.11 14.04
CA GLU A 97 20.61 -9.62 13.05
C GLU A 97 19.92 -10.82 12.38
N ARG A 98 18.65 -10.61 12.03
CA ARG A 98 17.94 -11.47 11.08
C ARG A 98 17.73 -10.65 9.80
N ASP A 99 17.90 -11.28 8.65
CA ASP A 99 17.80 -10.61 7.34
C ASP A 99 16.43 -9.96 7.06
N TRP A 100 15.40 -10.43 7.74
CA TRP A 100 14.05 -9.89 7.70
C TRP A 100 13.73 -8.88 8.82
N MET A 101 14.64 -8.61 9.77
CA MET A 101 14.45 -7.54 10.76
C MET A 101 15.24 -6.29 10.40
N ARG A 102 14.74 -5.14 10.86
CA ARG A 102 15.51 -3.90 10.87
C ARG A 102 15.81 -3.46 12.29
N ASP A 103 17.06 -3.09 12.48
CA ASP A 103 17.58 -2.63 13.74
C ASP A 103 18.20 -1.24 13.61
N SER A 104 17.90 -0.37 14.56
CA SER A 104 18.58 0.92 14.74
C SER A 104 19.34 0.93 16.05
N VAL A 105 20.48 1.64 16.04
CA VAL A 105 21.22 1.92 17.27
C VAL A 105 20.89 3.32 17.72
N LEU A 106 20.34 3.43 18.93
CA LEU A 106 20.04 4.68 19.60
C LEU A 106 21.07 4.93 20.70
N ALA A 107 21.40 6.19 20.93
CA ALA A 107 22.15 6.61 22.10
C ALA A 107 21.44 7.69 22.90
N SER A 108 21.63 7.64 24.20
CA SER A 108 21.15 8.66 25.13
C SER A 108 22.24 9.01 26.14
N SER A 109 22.22 10.25 26.64
CA SER A 109 23.08 10.68 27.75
C SER A 109 22.37 10.67 29.10
N ASP A 110 21.04 10.55 29.10
CA ASP A 110 20.18 10.74 30.26
C ASP A 110 18.99 9.75 30.36
N LEU A 111 18.90 8.77 29.45
CA LEU A 111 17.80 7.82 29.27
C LEU A 111 16.46 8.45 28.84
N VAL A 112 16.41 9.76 28.61
CA VAL A 112 15.19 10.49 28.26
C VAL A 112 15.21 10.87 26.78
N GLU A 113 16.27 11.52 26.32
CA GLU A 113 16.42 11.89 24.92
C GLU A 113 17.30 10.87 24.19
N TRP A 114 16.73 10.22 23.18
CA TRP A 114 17.39 9.23 22.34
C TRP A 114 17.69 9.79 20.96
N THR A 115 18.93 9.64 20.51
CA THR A 115 19.39 10.04 19.18
C THR A 115 19.79 8.81 18.38
N VAL A 116 19.34 8.73 17.13
CA VAL A 116 19.75 7.66 16.20
C VAL A 116 21.23 7.85 15.84
N LEU A 117 22.06 6.87 16.20
CA LEU A 117 23.47 6.81 15.81
C LEU A 117 23.68 6.01 14.53
N ASP A 118 22.93 4.92 14.37
CA ASP A 118 22.94 4.08 13.18
C ASP A 118 21.51 3.92 12.66
N PRO A 119 21.17 4.46 11.47
CA PRO A 119 19.82 4.43 10.95
C PRO A 119 19.32 3.00 10.68
N PRO A 120 17.99 2.80 10.58
CA PRO A 120 17.43 1.48 10.31
C PRO A 120 18.00 0.92 9.01
N ARG A 121 18.54 -0.29 9.07
CA ARG A 121 19.00 -1.03 7.91
C ARG A 121 18.41 -2.43 7.96
N GLN A 122 18.19 -3.02 6.78
CA GLN A 122 17.87 -4.43 6.67
C GLN A 122 19.04 -5.24 7.23
N GLY A 123 18.75 -6.14 8.16
CA GLY A 123 19.74 -7.03 8.75
C GLY A 123 20.36 -7.96 7.70
N GLN A 124 21.44 -8.62 8.08
CA GLN A 124 21.89 -9.84 7.41
C GLN A 124 21.81 -10.97 8.43
N THR A 125 21.39 -12.16 8.01
CA THR A 125 21.41 -13.32 8.91
C THR A 125 22.83 -13.54 9.42
N GLY A 126 23.03 -13.31 10.72
CA GLY A 126 24.34 -13.41 11.37
C GLY A 126 24.58 -12.32 12.41
N ASP A 127 25.83 -12.26 12.89
CA ASP A 127 26.24 -11.32 13.94
C ASP A 127 26.60 -9.96 13.34
N ARG A 128 25.99 -8.88 13.84
CA ARG A 128 26.37 -7.49 13.56
C ARG A 128 27.21 -6.94 14.69
N GLU A 129 28.42 -6.49 14.35
CA GLU A 129 29.27 -5.71 15.25
C GLU A 129 29.08 -4.21 15.01
N VAL A 130 28.83 -3.45 16.08
CA VAL A 130 28.73 -1.98 16.07
C VAL A 130 29.80 -1.43 17.00
N SER A 131 30.60 -0.48 16.50
CA SER A 131 31.63 0.23 17.27
C SER A 131 31.32 1.71 17.34
N ILE A 132 31.31 2.28 18.54
CA ILE A 132 30.94 3.67 18.80
C ILE A 132 32.09 4.40 19.50
N GLU A 133 32.44 5.58 19.00
CA GLU A 133 33.35 6.50 19.69
C GLU A 133 32.61 7.25 20.80
N ASP A 134 32.92 6.90 22.06
CA ASP A 134 32.40 7.57 23.25
C ASP A 134 32.97 9.01 23.31
N SER A 135 32.14 9.98 22.90
CA SER A 135 32.45 11.40 23.04
C SER A 135 31.93 12.01 24.35
N ALA A 136 31.09 11.28 25.09
CA ALA A 136 30.46 11.71 26.32
C ALA A 136 30.95 10.90 27.55
N PRO A 137 31.00 11.49 28.76
CA PRO A 137 31.40 10.78 29.97
C PRO A 137 30.41 9.69 30.41
N ARG A 138 29.21 9.67 29.82
CA ARG A 138 28.14 8.66 30.00
C ARG A 138 27.44 8.47 28.66
N GLY A 139 27.23 7.21 28.28
CA GLY A 139 26.47 6.83 27.09
C GLY A 139 25.61 5.62 27.41
N PHE A 140 24.31 5.75 27.14
CA PHE A 140 23.37 4.64 27.10
C PHE A 140 23.13 4.29 25.64
N TYR A 141 23.12 2.99 25.33
CA TYR A 141 22.88 2.49 23.99
C TYR A 141 21.71 1.53 24.01
N GLN A 142 20.83 1.65 23.02
CA GLN A 142 19.68 0.76 22.82
C GLN A 142 19.63 0.30 21.37
N ILE A 143 19.30 -0.98 21.18
CA ILE A 143 18.91 -1.51 19.88
C ILE A 143 17.39 -1.39 19.78
N ALA A 144 16.91 -0.55 18.88
CA ALA A 144 15.50 -0.44 18.56
C ALA A 144 15.17 -1.38 17.40
N ARG A 145 14.40 -2.43 17.69
CA ARG A 145 13.72 -3.22 16.67
C ARG A 145 12.55 -2.41 16.15
N HIS A 146 12.35 -2.43 14.84
CA HIS A 146 11.20 -1.77 14.24
C HIS A 146 10.04 -2.78 14.21
N ASP A 147 9.12 -2.63 15.17
CA ASP A 147 8.06 -3.60 15.45
C ASP A 147 6.88 -3.56 14.47
N ALA A 148 6.80 -2.52 13.62
CA ALA A 148 5.70 -2.30 12.69
C ALA A 148 6.03 -2.76 11.26
N LEU A 149 7.14 -3.48 11.09
CA LEU A 149 7.56 -3.96 9.79
C LEU A 149 6.83 -5.26 9.49
N ASN A 150 6.32 -5.33 8.28
CA ASN A 150 5.73 -6.52 7.69
C ASN A 150 6.46 -6.72 6.36
N SER A 151 7.15 -7.84 6.25
CA SER A 151 8.05 -8.15 5.15
C SER A 151 7.37 -8.99 4.07
N ASP A 152 6.16 -9.48 4.32
CA ASP A 152 5.30 -10.14 3.35
C ASP A 152 3.95 -9.42 3.19
N THR A 153 2.85 -10.17 3.05
CA THR A 153 1.56 -9.69 2.60
C THR A 153 0.40 -10.16 3.48
N ASP A 154 0.69 -10.76 4.64
CA ASP A 154 -0.31 -11.07 5.65
C ASP A 154 -0.48 -9.87 6.62
N ALA A 155 -1.24 -10.03 7.71
CA ALA A 155 -1.40 -9.00 8.74
C ALA A 155 -0.45 -9.10 9.94
N LEU A 156 0.39 -10.13 10.02
CA LEU A 156 1.34 -10.27 11.10
C LEU A 156 2.54 -9.35 10.86
N THR A 157 3.01 -8.69 11.91
CA THR A 157 4.32 -8.02 11.86
C THR A 157 5.43 -9.06 11.92
N ASN A 158 6.62 -8.76 11.40
CA ASN A 158 7.78 -9.67 11.48
C ASN A 158 8.06 -10.14 12.92
N LEU A 159 7.67 -9.35 13.93
CA LEU A 159 7.75 -9.70 15.35
C LEU A 159 6.63 -10.65 15.81
N GLU A 160 5.41 -10.48 15.33
CA GLU A 160 4.30 -11.40 15.59
C GLU A 160 4.57 -12.75 14.94
N GLU A 161 5.07 -12.74 13.71
CA GLU A 161 5.48 -13.94 13.01
C GLU A 161 6.60 -14.69 13.73
N GLN A 162 7.61 -13.95 14.20
CA GLN A 162 8.64 -14.52 15.06
C GLN A 162 8.07 -15.24 16.30
N LYS A 163 7.01 -14.68 16.90
CA LYS A 163 6.38 -15.26 18.10
C LYS A 163 5.52 -16.46 17.75
N LEU A 164 4.91 -16.47 16.58
CA LEU A 164 4.13 -17.59 16.06
C LEU A 164 5.03 -18.70 15.49
N GLY A 165 6.28 -18.37 15.18
CA GLY A 165 7.23 -19.27 14.55
C GLY A 165 7.11 -19.34 13.02
N THR A 166 6.30 -18.44 12.44
CA THR A 166 6.08 -18.31 11.01
C THR A 166 7.26 -17.62 10.31
N ASP A 167 7.37 -17.77 8.99
CA ASP A 167 8.43 -17.17 8.18
C ASP A 167 8.01 -15.76 7.71
N PRO A 168 8.61 -14.69 8.24
CA PRO A 168 8.25 -13.30 7.94
C PRO A 168 8.56 -12.80 6.54
N LEU A 169 8.89 -13.72 5.63
CA LEU A 169 9.04 -13.45 4.21
C LEU A 169 7.93 -14.12 3.39
N LEU A 170 7.05 -14.87 4.04
CA LEU A 170 6.01 -15.69 3.46
C LEU A 170 4.71 -15.40 4.20
N TRP A 171 3.78 -14.77 3.51
CA TRP A 171 2.42 -14.52 4.04
C TRP A 171 1.64 -15.79 4.39
N ASP A 172 2.16 -16.94 3.97
CA ASP A 172 1.62 -18.29 4.03
C ASP A 172 2.83 -19.20 4.27
N THR A 173 3.11 -19.47 5.54
CA THR A 173 4.34 -20.13 5.97
C THR A 173 4.38 -21.60 5.58
N ASP A 174 3.26 -22.29 5.67
CA ASP A 174 3.19 -23.72 5.35
C ASP A 174 2.84 -24.01 3.89
N GLY A 175 2.47 -22.98 3.13
CA GLY A 175 2.29 -22.99 1.70
C GLY A 175 0.90 -23.41 1.26
N ASP A 176 -0.10 -23.41 2.15
CA ASP A 176 -1.46 -23.87 1.89
C ASP A 176 -2.40 -22.80 1.35
N LYS A 177 -1.92 -21.62 1.00
CA LYS A 177 -2.72 -20.52 0.39
C LYS A 177 -3.72 -19.88 1.36
N VAL A 178 -3.68 -20.19 2.65
CA VAL A 178 -4.27 -19.36 3.69
C VAL A 178 -3.18 -18.48 4.29
N ALA A 179 -3.55 -17.29 4.76
CA ALA A 179 -2.58 -16.36 5.30
C ALA A 179 -2.38 -16.61 6.78
N ASP A 180 -1.14 -16.53 7.26
CA ASP A 180 -0.81 -16.84 8.65
C ASP A 180 -1.63 -16.00 9.66
N ASP A 181 -1.95 -14.75 9.28
CA ASP A 181 -2.81 -13.87 10.06
C ASP A 181 -4.28 -14.29 10.12
N VAL A 182 -4.82 -14.83 9.03
CA VAL A 182 -6.19 -15.36 8.98
C VAL A 182 -6.28 -16.56 9.87
N GLU A 183 -5.33 -17.47 9.74
CA GLU A 183 -5.27 -18.66 10.56
C GLU A 183 -5.20 -18.31 12.04
N PHE A 184 -4.32 -17.37 12.38
CA PHE A 184 -4.24 -16.84 13.73
C PHE A 184 -5.58 -16.21 14.19
N LEU A 185 -6.25 -15.47 13.31
CA LEU A 185 -7.51 -14.78 13.60
C LEU A 185 -8.67 -15.75 13.84
N ILE A 186 -8.78 -16.81 13.04
CA ILE A 186 -9.84 -17.83 13.16
C ILE A 186 -9.47 -18.92 14.19
N GLY A 187 -8.19 -19.00 14.57
CA GLY A 187 -7.68 -19.87 15.63
C GLY A 187 -7.11 -21.21 15.14
N THR A 188 -6.78 -21.32 13.86
CA THR A 188 -6.03 -22.44 13.26
C THR A 188 -4.52 -22.20 13.39
N ASN A 189 -3.68 -23.09 12.85
CA ASN A 189 -2.25 -23.12 13.12
C ASN A 189 -1.43 -22.84 11.85
N PRO A 190 -0.79 -21.66 11.73
CA PRO A 190 -0.09 -21.19 10.52
C PRO A 190 1.22 -21.91 10.19
N LEU A 191 1.42 -23.09 10.76
CA LEU A 191 2.59 -23.93 10.54
C LEU A 191 2.19 -25.32 10.06
N LEU A 192 0.88 -25.56 9.85
CA LEU A 192 0.31 -26.85 9.56
C LEU A 192 -0.86 -26.74 8.58
N ALA A 193 -0.53 -26.86 7.29
CA ALA A 193 -1.46 -27.19 6.22
C ALA A 193 -2.28 -28.43 6.62
N GLY A 194 -3.51 -28.20 7.08
CA GLY A 194 -4.36 -29.18 7.72
C GLY A 194 -5.69 -29.32 6.99
N ASP A 195 -5.98 -30.54 6.56
CA ASP A 195 -7.26 -30.96 5.99
C ASP A 195 -7.75 -32.13 6.86
N ASN A 196 -8.66 -31.86 7.80
CA ASN A 196 -9.15 -32.86 8.74
C ASN A 196 -10.17 -33.81 8.12
N ASP A 197 -10.83 -33.43 7.03
CA ASP A 197 -11.92 -34.21 6.44
C ASP A 197 -11.53 -34.97 5.14
N GLY A 198 -10.35 -34.64 4.60
CA GLY A 198 -9.66 -35.32 3.51
C GLY A 198 -10.10 -34.91 2.11
N ASP A 199 -10.70 -33.73 1.96
CA ASP A 199 -11.28 -33.26 0.71
C ASP A 199 -10.31 -32.46 -0.20
N ASN A 200 -9.09 -32.18 0.29
CA ASN A 200 -8.02 -31.38 -0.29
C ASN A 200 -8.22 -29.85 -0.26
N LEU A 201 -9.12 -29.34 0.57
CA LEU A 201 -9.11 -27.95 1.02
C LEU A 201 -8.57 -27.87 2.47
N PRO A 202 -7.82 -26.83 2.80
CA PRO A 202 -7.45 -26.56 4.19
C PRO A 202 -8.66 -26.11 5.04
N ASP A 203 -8.78 -26.66 6.26
CA ASP A 203 -9.91 -26.41 7.20
C ASP A 203 -10.17 -24.91 7.47
N ASP A 204 -9.09 -24.14 7.50
CA ASP A 204 -9.05 -22.70 7.71
C ASP A 204 -9.57 -21.89 6.52
N TRP A 205 -9.29 -22.34 5.30
CA TRP A 205 -9.84 -21.77 4.08
C TRP A 205 -11.35 -21.96 4.01
N GLU A 206 -11.82 -23.17 4.33
CA GLU A 206 -13.25 -23.48 4.41
C GLU A 206 -13.95 -22.60 5.47
N GLU A 207 -13.34 -22.46 6.65
CA GLU A 207 -13.86 -21.59 7.71
C GLU A 207 -13.92 -20.11 7.26
N TRP A 208 -12.96 -19.65 6.46
CA TRP A 208 -12.97 -18.31 5.88
C TRP A 208 -14.11 -18.10 4.88
N ILE A 209 -14.38 -19.06 3.98
CA ILE A 209 -15.49 -19.00 3.01
C ILE A 209 -16.82 -18.88 3.75
N ILE A 210 -17.03 -19.77 4.73
CA ILE A 210 -18.24 -19.82 5.55
C ILE A 210 -18.48 -18.51 6.31
N ARG A 211 -17.42 -17.81 6.72
CA ARG A 211 -17.51 -16.51 7.43
C ARG A 211 -17.63 -15.31 6.49
N SER A 212 -17.22 -15.45 5.23
CA SER A 212 -17.26 -14.38 4.23
C SER A 212 -18.62 -14.27 3.54
N ASP A 213 -19.43 -15.33 3.57
CA ASP A 213 -20.83 -15.35 3.13
C ASP A 213 -21.80 -15.60 4.30
N ASP A 214 -22.31 -14.54 4.96
CA ASP A 214 -23.33 -14.71 6.02
C ASP A 214 -24.63 -13.91 5.81
N GLY A 215 -25.08 -13.84 4.56
CA GLY A 215 -26.35 -13.19 4.21
C GLY A 215 -27.64 -13.96 4.56
N ASP A 216 -27.61 -15.27 4.81
CA ASP A 216 -28.81 -16.02 5.21
C ASP A 216 -28.56 -17.19 6.20
N ASP A 217 -29.63 -17.58 6.90
CA ASP A 217 -29.67 -18.60 7.97
C ASP A 217 -29.74 -20.04 7.39
N VAL A 218 -29.33 -20.25 6.12
CA VAL A 218 -29.76 -21.41 5.30
C VAL A 218 -28.62 -22.19 4.61
N THR A 219 -27.39 -21.69 4.52
CA THR A 219 -26.25 -22.48 4.02
C THR A 219 -25.74 -23.47 5.06
N ASP A 220 -25.84 -24.77 4.76
CA ASP A 220 -25.41 -25.85 5.64
C ASP A 220 -23.88 -25.82 5.74
N LYS A 221 -23.36 -25.63 6.96
CA LYS A 221 -21.94 -25.38 7.27
C LYS A 221 -21.05 -26.63 7.11
N THR A 222 -21.39 -27.55 6.22
CA THR A 222 -20.81 -28.89 6.17
C THR A 222 -20.50 -29.39 4.75
N ASP A 223 -20.50 -28.52 3.74
CA ASP A 223 -20.39 -28.98 2.34
C ASP A 223 -19.73 -27.93 1.42
N VAL A 224 -18.73 -27.18 1.92
CA VAL A 224 -17.72 -26.56 1.03
C VAL A 224 -16.66 -27.63 0.82
N THR A 225 -16.32 -27.96 -0.42
CA THR A 225 -15.29 -28.95 -0.72
C THR A 225 -14.47 -28.55 -1.93
N ALA A 226 -13.34 -29.19 -2.20
CA ALA A 226 -12.57 -28.91 -3.43
C ALA A 226 -13.39 -29.06 -4.74
N ALA A 227 -14.52 -29.78 -4.71
CA ALA A 227 -15.40 -30.02 -5.86
C ALA A 227 -16.66 -29.13 -5.90
N THR A 228 -16.90 -28.28 -4.89
CA THR A 228 -17.99 -27.32 -4.91
C THR A 228 -17.66 -26.15 -5.84
N ASP A 229 -18.67 -25.38 -6.21
CA ASP A 229 -18.60 -24.17 -7.04
C ASP A 229 -19.54 -23.19 -6.33
N PHE A 230 -19.02 -22.57 -5.28
CA PHE A 230 -19.82 -21.88 -4.27
C PHE A 230 -20.50 -20.63 -4.83
N ASP A 231 -19.83 -19.91 -5.72
CA ASP A 231 -20.38 -18.73 -6.39
C ASP A 231 -21.11 -19.02 -7.72
N GLY A 232 -20.99 -20.25 -8.25
CA GLY A 232 -21.66 -20.72 -9.45
C GLY A 232 -21.04 -20.22 -10.76
N ASP A 233 -19.76 -19.83 -10.76
CA ASP A 233 -19.05 -19.31 -11.93
C ASP A 233 -18.53 -20.41 -12.87
N GLY A 234 -18.59 -21.67 -12.43
CA GLY A 234 -18.17 -22.85 -13.19
C GLY A 234 -16.70 -23.24 -13.00
N VAL A 235 -15.98 -22.58 -12.11
CA VAL A 235 -14.69 -22.99 -11.53
C VAL A 235 -14.98 -23.62 -10.17
N THR A 236 -14.34 -24.74 -9.84
CA THR A 236 -14.55 -25.35 -8.52
C THR A 236 -13.74 -24.63 -7.46
N ASP A 237 -14.22 -24.57 -6.22
CA ASP A 237 -13.54 -23.93 -5.09
C ASP A 237 -12.10 -24.44 -4.94
N GLY A 238 -11.82 -25.74 -5.17
CA GLY A 238 -10.47 -26.28 -5.17
C GLY A 238 -9.56 -25.78 -6.31
N ASP A 239 -10.13 -25.48 -7.47
CA ASP A 239 -9.41 -24.86 -8.59
C ASP A 239 -9.18 -23.37 -8.31
N GLU A 240 -10.14 -22.68 -7.70
CA GLU A 240 -10.00 -21.29 -7.28
C GLU A 240 -8.96 -21.10 -6.19
N PHE A 241 -8.96 -21.99 -5.19
CA PHE A 241 -7.92 -22.09 -4.18
C PHE A 241 -6.53 -22.27 -4.83
N ALA A 242 -6.40 -23.20 -5.78
CA ALA A 242 -5.15 -23.42 -6.51
C ALA A 242 -4.72 -22.20 -7.35
N LEU A 243 -5.67 -21.36 -7.77
CA LEU A 243 -5.45 -20.16 -8.58
C LEU A 243 -5.33 -18.87 -7.77
N GLY A 244 -5.67 -18.88 -6.48
CA GLY A 244 -5.76 -17.69 -5.62
C GLY A 244 -6.92 -16.76 -5.99
N THR A 245 -8.04 -17.30 -6.48
CA THR A 245 -9.27 -16.55 -6.79
C THR A 245 -10.34 -16.73 -5.70
N SER A 246 -11.42 -15.95 -5.76
CA SER A 246 -12.40 -15.83 -4.68
C SER A 246 -13.58 -16.81 -4.88
N PRO A 247 -13.75 -17.83 -4.03
CA PRO A 247 -14.85 -18.81 -4.13
C PRO A 247 -16.24 -18.25 -3.82
N VAL A 248 -16.30 -17.02 -3.30
CA VAL A 248 -17.57 -16.35 -2.99
C VAL A 248 -18.00 -15.36 -4.06
N ARG A 249 -17.17 -15.12 -5.10
CA ARG A 249 -17.44 -14.12 -6.14
C ARG A 249 -16.74 -14.47 -7.45
N ALA A 250 -17.55 -14.51 -8.52
CA ALA A 250 -17.16 -14.78 -9.90
C ALA A 250 -16.26 -13.69 -10.52
N LEU A 251 -15.14 -13.38 -9.87
CA LEU A 251 -14.18 -12.33 -10.18
C LEU A 251 -12.79 -12.95 -10.17
N ARG A 252 -12.22 -13.05 -11.36
CA ARG A 252 -10.86 -13.58 -11.55
C ARG A 252 -9.87 -12.49 -11.89
N ASN A 253 -10.33 -11.38 -12.47
CA ASN A 253 -9.44 -10.39 -13.07
C ASN A 253 -9.72 -8.98 -12.56
N VAL A 254 -8.70 -8.13 -12.57
CA VAL A 254 -8.82 -6.72 -12.22
C VAL A 254 -8.16 -5.86 -13.30
N LEU A 255 -8.92 -4.89 -13.82
CA LEU A 255 -8.42 -3.86 -14.70
C LEU A 255 -8.58 -2.48 -14.04
N LEU A 256 -7.46 -1.88 -13.63
CA LEU A 256 -7.42 -0.49 -13.21
C LEU A 256 -7.07 0.39 -14.40
N PHE A 257 -8.08 1.02 -15.01
CA PHE A 257 -7.89 2.03 -16.05
C PHE A 257 -7.54 3.38 -15.42
N LEU A 258 -6.29 3.81 -15.61
CA LEU A 258 -5.69 4.93 -14.90
C LEU A 258 -5.26 6.05 -15.86
N THR A 259 -5.96 7.17 -15.81
CA THR A 259 -5.63 8.36 -16.61
C THR A 259 -4.62 9.25 -15.89
N GLU A 260 -4.01 10.18 -16.61
CA GLU A 260 -3.00 11.10 -16.08
C GLU A 260 -3.47 12.55 -16.13
N ASP A 261 -3.50 13.24 -14.99
CA ASP A 261 -3.92 14.64 -14.86
C ASP A 261 -5.41 14.91 -15.23
N GLN A 262 -6.34 14.01 -14.88
CA GLN A 262 -7.79 14.18 -15.12
C GLN A 262 -8.56 14.52 -13.83
N GLY A 263 -9.25 15.67 -13.84
CA GLY A 263 -10.24 16.02 -12.83
C GLY A 263 -11.52 15.18 -12.95
N ALA A 264 -12.49 15.40 -12.08
CA ALA A 264 -13.81 14.74 -12.14
C ALA A 264 -14.70 15.28 -13.28
N ASP A 265 -14.14 15.37 -14.49
CA ASP A 265 -14.78 15.86 -15.71
C ASP A 265 -15.14 14.66 -16.60
N LEU A 266 -16.42 14.27 -16.58
CA LEU A 266 -17.02 13.22 -17.41
C LEU A 266 -18.44 13.61 -17.82
N GLY A 267 -18.96 13.01 -18.90
CA GLY A 267 -20.34 13.15 -19.36
C GLY A 267 -21.34 12.70 -18.30
N CYS A 268 -21.16 11.51 -17.74
CA CYS A 268 -21.96 10.97 -16.63
C CYS A 268 -21.91 11.79 -15.34
N MET A 269 -20.90 12.66 -15.17
CA MET A 269 -20.79 13.61 -14.05
C MET A 269 -21.36 15.00 -14.39
N GLY A 270 -21.99 15.17 -15.56
CA GLY A 270 -22.68 16.40 -15.96
C GLY A 270 -21.77 17.48 -16.56
N THR A 271 -20.59 17.11 -17.06
CA THR A 271 -19.65 18.07 -17.66
C THR A 271 -20.17 18.58 -19.01
N VAL A 272 -20.55 19.85 -19.06
CA VAL A 272 -21.13 20.46 -20.26
C VAL A 272 -20.10 20.56 -21.39
N GLY A 273 -20.44 19.99 -22.55
CA GLY A 273 -19.63 20.04 -23.76
C GLY A 273 -18.60 18.92 -23.89
N LEU A 274 -18.59 17.94 -22.98
CA LEU A 274 -17.74 16.75 -23.02
C LEU A 274 -18.60 15.50 -23.24
N GLU A 275 -18.20 14.66 -24.19
CA GLU A 275 -18.85 13.36 -24.47
C GLU A 275 -17.95 12.19 -24.08
N THR A 276 -18.40 11.32 -23.16
CA THR A 276 -17.65 10.14 -22.72
C THR A 276 -18.51 8.87 -22.75
N PRO A 277 -19.05 8.48 -23.91
CA PRO A 277 -20.04 7.40 -24.00
C PRO A 277 -19.55 6.05 -23.48
N ALA A 278 -18.27 5.70 -23.59
CA ALA A 278 -17.77 4.43 -23.06
C ALA A 278 -17.70 4.44 -21.53
N VAL A 279 -17.22 5.53 -20.93
CA VAL A 279 -17.20 5.71 -19.47
C VAL A 279 -18.63 5.88 -18.91
N ASP A 280 -19.51 6.53 -19.65
CA ASP A 280 -20.93 6.67 -19.30
C ASP A 280 -21.63 5.31 -19.27
N ALA A 281 -21.30 4.42 -20.21
CA ALA A 281 -21.79 3.04 -20.21
C ALA A 281 -21.26 2.24 -18.99
N LEU A 282 -19.99 2.43 -18.61
CA LEU A 282 -19.44 1.82 -17.39
C LEU A 282 -20.20 2.29 -16.14
N ALA A 283 -20.50 3.59 -16.04
CA ALA A 283 -21.28 4.15 -14.93
C ALA A 283 -22.72 3.58 -14.88
N GLN A 284 -23.33 3.30 -16.03
CA GLN A 284 -24.66 2.65 -16.10
C GLN A 284 -24.63 1.18 -15.66
N SER A 285 -23.50 0.48 -15.83
CA SER A 285 -23.35 -0.91 -15.41
C SER A 285 -22.74 -1.08 -14.02
N GLY A 286 -22.38 0.00 -13.33
CA GLY A 286 -21.66 -0.06 -12.06
C GLY A 286 -22.02 1.04 -11.07
N VAL A 287 -21.10 1.31 -10.16
CA VAL A 287 -21.19 2.34 -9.13
C VAL A 287 -20.26 3.50 -9.47
N MET A 288 -20.81 4.71 -9.55
CA MET A 288 -20.07 5.95 -9.72
C MET A 288 -20.02 6.72 -8.40
N PHE A 289 -18.83 7.22 -8.03
CA PHE A 289 -18.67 8.06 -6.85
C PHE A 289 -18.55 9.54 -7.24
N GLU A 290 -19.47 10.37 -6.76
CA GLU A 290 -19.42 11.81 -7.04
C GLU A 290 -18.23 12.49 -6.36
N ARG A 291 -17.78 11.96 -5.22
CA ARG A 291 -16.80 12.59 -4.33
C ARG A 291 -15.61 11.66 -4.05
N ALA A 292 -14.88 11.31 -5.10
CA ALA A 292 -13.62 10.58 -4.97
C ALA A 292 -12.40 11.52 -4.96
N PHE A 293 -11.44 11.22 -4.08
CA PHE A 293 -10.24 12.05 -3.89
C PHE A 293 -8.94 11.26 -3.90
N CYS A 294 -7.96 11.75 -4.66
CA CYS A 294 -6.59 11.29 -4.58
C CYS A 294 -5.89 11.81 -3.32
N LEU A 295 -4.81 11.13 -2.94
CA LEU A 295 -4.08 11.40 -1.69
C LEU A 295 -3.02 12.50 -1.83
N SER A 296 -2.59 12.76 -3.07
CA SER A 296 -1.66 13.84 -3.41
C SER A 296 -1.93 14.37 -4.82
N PRO A 297 -1.92 15.69 -5.05
CA PRO A 297 -2.11 16.30 -6.36
C PRO A 297 -0.83 16.23 -7.23
N VAL A 298 -0.07 15.13 -7.13
CA VAL A 298 1.23 14.90 -7.81
C VAL A 298 1.33 13.42 -8.16
N CYS A 299 1.73 13.11 -9.40
CA CYS A 299 1.65 11.77 -9.99
C CYS A 299 2.29 10.66 -9.13
N SER A 300 3.60 10.69 -8.87
CA SER A 300 4.27 9.59 -8.17
C SER A 300 3.78 9.41 -6.72
N PRO A 301 3.68 10.48 -5.91
CA PRO A 301 3.09 10.37 -4.57
C PRO A 301 1.67 9.81 -4.58
N SER A 302 0.84 10.19 -5.54
CA SER A 302 -0.54 9.71 -5.64
C SER A 302 -0.58 8.22 -5.97
N LYS A 303 0.17 7.78 -6.99
CA LYS A 303 0.21 6.37 -7.39
C LYS A 303 0.76 5.47 -6.29
N MET A 304 1.89 5.85 -5.68
CA MET A 304 2.48 5.05 -4.60
C MET A 304 1.53 4.94 -3.41
N ALA A 305 0.84 6.03 -3.05
CA ALA A 305 -0.16 6.03 -1.98
C ALA A 305 -1.38 5.15 -2.33
N MET A 306 -1.89 5.25 -3.56
CA MET A 306 -2.98 4.42 -4.07
C MET A 306 -2.65 2.93 -4.05
N PHE A 307 -1.44 2.55 -4.44
CA PHE A 307 -1.02 1.14 -4.53
C PHE A 307 -0.50 0.56 -3.21
N THR A 308 -0.38 1.35 -2.16
CA THR A 308 -0.02 0.88 -0.81
C THR A 308 -1.19 1.02 0.17
N GLY A 309 -2.28 1.67 -0.23
CA GLY A 309 -3.41 1.95 0.66
C GLY A 309 -3.04 2.84 1.84
N THR A 310 -1.97 3.65 1.73
CA THR A 310 -1.52 4.55 2.80
C THR A 310 -1.20 5.96 2.30
N TYR A 311 -0.92 6.88 3.21
CA TYR A 311 -0.66 8.27 2.86
C TYR A 311 0.74 8.51 2.27
N PRO A 312 0.92 9.53 1.42
CA PRO A 312 2.23 9.89 0.85
C PRO A 312 3.33 10.15 1.89
N HIS A 313 2.97 10.62 3.09
CA HIS A 313 3.94 10.83 4.17
C HIS A 313 4.31 9.56 4.92
N THR A 314 3.52 8.49 4.79
CA THR A 314 3.86 7.16 5.30
C THR A 314 4.76 6.42 4.31
N THR A 315 4.46 6.51 3.00
CA THR A 315 5.30 5.92 1.94
C THR A 315 6.60 6.68 1.69
N SER A 316 6.87 7.80 2.36
CA SER A 316 7.98 8.71 2.03
C SER A 316 7.99 9.23 0.57
N ALA A 317 6.88 9.11 -0.15
CA ALA A 317 6.73 9.58 -1.52
C ALA A 317 6.38 11.06 -1.57
N TYR A 318 7.39 11.93 -1.47
CA TYR A 318 7.17 13.38 -1.35
C TYR A 318 7.09 14.14 -2.69
N ARG A 319 7.56 13.54 -3.78
CA ARG A 319 7.74 14.19 -5.08
C ARG A 319 7.69 13.20 -6.23
N ASN A 320 7.69 13.72 -7.46
CA ASN A 320 7.81 12.88 -8.64
C ASN A 320 9.18 12.20 -8.71
N VAL A 321 9.14 10.92 -9.08
CA VAL A 321 10.31 10.04 -9.26
C VAL A 321 10.50 9.78 -10.75
N PRO A 322 11.61 9.18 -11.21
CA PRO A 322 11.76 8.85 -12.62
C PRO A 322 10.62 7.95 -13.13
N ASN A 323 10.21 8.15 -14.38
CA ASN A 323 9.41 7.16 -15.08
C ASN A 323 10.35 6.06 -15.59
N HIS A 324 10.23 4.85 -15.04
CA HIS A 324 11.13 3.74 -15.35
C HIS A 324 10.75 3.01 -16.67
N GLY A 325 9.69 3.46 -17.36
CA GLY A 325 9.25 2.87 -18.61
C GLY A 325 8.47 1.57 -18.39
N ASN A 326 8.57 0.66 -19.35
CA ASN A 326 7.69 -0.51 -19.49
C ASN A 326 8.42 -1.79 -19.91
N SER A 327 9.76 -1.80 -19.89
CA SER A 327 10.56 -2.98 -20.22
C SER A 327 10.81 -3.81 -18.95
N PHE A 328 9.84 -4.66 -18.59
CA PHE A 328 9.94 -5.54 -17.41
C PHE A 328 10.63 -6.90 -17.72
N PRO A 329 11.40 -7.50 -16.77
CA PRO A 329 11.79 -6.90 -15.49
C PRO A 329 12.73 -5.71 -15.73
N LEU A 330 12.53 -4.64 -14.98
CA LEU A 330 13.30 -3.42 -15.14
C LEU A 330 14.77 -3.68 -14.79
N SER A 331 15.68 -3.28 -15.68
CA SER A 331 17.12 -3.51 -15.52
C SER A 331 17.82 -2.32 -14.85
N GLY A 332 18.82 -2.60 -14.00
CA GLY A 332 19.74 -1.60 -13.46
C GLY A 332 19.16 -0.65 -12.41
N ASP A 333 18.43 -1.19 -11.43
CA ASP A 333 17.71 -0.49 -10.36
C ASP A 333 18.37 0.84 -9.93
N PRO A 334 17.93 1.99 -10.48
CA PRO A 334 18.39 3.29 -10.03
C PRO A 334 17.52 3.70 -8.83
N SER A 335 17.48 2.87 -7.78
CA SER A 335 16.76 3.14 -6.54
C SER A 335 17.49 4.20 -5.73
N ASN A 336 17.46 5.43 -6.22
CA ASN A 336 17.87 6.55 -5.40
C ASN A 336 16.75 6.88 -4.40
N LEU A 337 16.72 6.16 -3.28
CA LEU A 337 15.80 6.41 -2.16
C LEU A 337 15.98 7.81 -1.55
N SER A 338 17.06 8.55 -1.86
CA SER A 338 17.17 9.97 -1.46
C SER A 338 16.08 10.86 -2.08
N LEU A 339 15.39 10.39 -3.13
CA LEU A 339 14.27 11.09 -3.76
C LEU A 339 12.90 10.77 -3.11
N GLY A 340 12.84 9.85 -2.13
CA GLY A 340 11.61 9.40 -1.45
C GLY A 340 11.19 7.98 -1.84
N GLY A 341 9.91 7.62 -1.77
CA GLY A 341 9.37 6.34 -2.28
C GLY A 341 9.15 5.24 -1.25
N VAL A 342 8.42 4.19 -1.66
CA VAL A 342 7.87 3.16 -0.77
C VAL A 342 8.98 2.43 -0.01
N HIS A 343 8.79 2.32 1.29
CA HIS A 343 9.73 1.64 2.19
C HIS A 343 9.70 0.12 1.97
N GLU A 344 10.81 -0.61 2.14
CA GLU A 344 10.80 -2.07 1.85
C GLU A 344 9.77 -2.85 2.65
N ASP A 345 9.50 -2.43 3.87
CA ASP A 345 8.62 -3.11 4.83
C ASP A 345 7.15 -2.71 4.66
N MET A 346 6.82 -2.12 3.51
CA MET A 346 5.47 -1.75 3.16
C MET A 346 5.11 -2.54 1.89
N PRO A 347 4.19 -3.51 2.01
CA PRO A 347 3.77 -4.26 0.85
C PRO A 347 3.03 -3.34 -0.12
N THR A 348 3.25 -3.60 -1.39
CA THR A 348 2.51 -2.96 -2.46
C THR A 348 1.46 -3.91 -3.02
N LEU A 349 0.37 -3.36 -3.57
CA LEU A 349 -0.65 -4.14 -4.27
C LEU A 349 -0.05 -5.10 -5.31
N ILE A 350 1.03 -4.70 -5.97
CA ILE A 350 1.62 -5.50 -7.05
C ILE A 350 2.42 -6.69 -6.52
N GLU A 351 3.06 -6.54 -5.36
CA GLU A 351 3.70 -7.66 -4.66
C GLU A 351 2.65 -8.63 -4.14
N ILE A 352 1.66 -8.11 -3.42
CA ILE A 352 0.53 -8.90 -2.90
C ILE A 352 -0.09 -9.76 -3.99
N LEU A 353 -0.49 -9.16 -5.09
CA LEU A 353 -1.11 -9.91 -6.20
C LEU A 353 -0.14 -10.89 -6.86
N ARG A 354 1.15 -10.53 -6.99
CA ARG A 354 2.15 -11.43 -7.57
C ARG A 354 2.35 -12.68 -6.70
N ASP A 355 2.38 -12.51 -5.39
CA ASP A 355 2.59 -13.59 -4.43
C ASP A 355 1.35 -14.50 -4.35
N ARG A 356 0.16 -13.96 -4.64
CA ARG A 356 -1.10 -14.72 -4.87
C ARG A 356 -1.24 -15.30 -6.29
N GLY A 357 -0.18 -15.33 -7.08
CA GLY A 357 -0.20 -15.98 -8.40
C GLY A 357 -0.80 -15.14 -9.54
N PHE A 358 -1.22 -13.89 -9.32
CA PHE A 358 -1.76 -13.05 -10.40
C PHE A 358 -0.72 -12.69 -11.45
N PHE A 359 -1.10 -12.78 -12.71
CA PHE A 359 -0.34 -12.19 -13.79
C PHE A 359 -0.49 -10.65 -13.74
N THR A 360 0.52 -9.98 -13.20
CA THR A 360 0.53 -8.52 -13.05
C THR A 360 1.12 -7.80 -14.26
N ALA A 361 0.40 -6.81 -14.79
CA ALA A 361 0.85 -6.00 -15.93
C ALA A 361 0.59 -4.50 -15.76
N VAL A 362 1.31 -3.69 -16.54
CA VAL A 362 1.13 -2.23 -16.57
C VAL A 362 1.33 -1.66 -17.98
N SER A 363 0.47 -0.74 -18.41
CA SER A 363 0.74 0.08 -19.60
C SER A 363 1.10 1.51 -19.21
N HIS A 364 2.10 2.07 -19.88
CA HIS A 364 2.55 3.45 -19.68
C HIS A 364 2.98 3.81 -18.24
N LYS A 365 3.66 4.95 -18.13
CA LYS A 365 4.07 5.67 -16.91
C LYS A 365 3.84 4.95 -15.57
N THR A 366 4.83 4.18 -15.15
CA THR A 366 4.88 3.53 -13.83
C THR A 366 5.02 4.59 -12.74
N HIS A 367 6.10 5.38 -12.82
CA HIS A 367 6.32 6.57 -11.99
C HIS A 367 6.27 6.29 -10.48
N VAL A 368 6.79 5.14 -10.09
CA VAL A 368 6.81 4.58 -8.74
C VAL A 368 8.24 4.17 -8.38
N GLN A 369 8.58 4.17 -7.08
CA GLN A 369 9.90 3.73 -6.62
C GLN A 369 9.84 3.17 -5.18
N PRO A 370 10.83 2.34 -4.77
CA PRO A 370 11.86 1.75 -5.61
C PRO A 370 11.27 0.70 -6.56
N VAL A 371 11.90 0.51 -7.71
CA VAL A 371 11.37 -0.31 -8.81
C VAL A 371 11.11 -1.76 -8.41
N ARG A 372 11.96 -2.32 -7.53
CA ARG A 372 11.84 -3.70 -7.05
C ARG A 372 10.53 -4.00 -6.31
N LYS A 373 9.92 -2.98 -5.69
CA LYS A 373 8.60 -3.08 -5.03
C LYS A 373 7.46 -3.13 -6.04
N TRP A 374 7.74 -3.10 -7.35
CA TRP A 374 6.72 -3.11 -8.41
C TRP A 374 6.98 -4.24 -9.41
N PRO A 375 6.90 -5.50 -8.95
CA PRO A 375 7.34 -6.66 -9.71
C PRO A 375 6.31 -7.07 -10.77
N TYR A 376 6.05 -6.21 -11.76
CA TYR A 376 5.18 -6.56 -12.88
C TYR A 376 5.81 -7.68 -13.74
N HIS A 377 4.97 -8.60 -14.22
CA HIS A 377 5.37 -9.62 -15.19
C HIS A 377 5.59 -9.02 -16.58
N LYS A 378 4.75 -8.04 -16.95
CA LYS A 378 4.74 -7.47 -18.30
C LYS A 378 4.44 -5.97 -18.29
N GLY A 379 5.11 -5.25 -19.18
CA GLY A 379 4.84 -3.83 -19.41
C GLY A 379 4.53 -3.53 -20.88
N TYR A 380 3.68 -2.53 -21.08
CA TYR A 380 3.22 -2.09 -22.39
C TYR A 380 3.53 -0.62 -22.67
N GLY A 381 3.58 -0.29 -23.96
CA GLY A 381 3.71 1.07 -24.50
C GLY A 381 2.65 2.05 -23.99
N GLN A 382 2.76 3.31 -24.41
CA GLN A 382 1.64 4.25 -24.27
C GLN A 382 0.51 3.82 -25.21
N PRO A 383 -0.70 3.52 -24.71
CA PRO A 383 -1.82 3.09 -25.54
C PRO A 383 -2.46 4.32 -26.22
N THR A 384 -1.79 4.87 -27.24
CA THR A 384 -2.25 6.11 -27.88
C THR A 384 -3.44 5.92 -28.81
N THR A 385 -3.84 4.69 -29.15
CA THR A 385 -4.95 4.41 -30.09
C THR A 385 -5.77 3.21 -29.63
N ALA A 386 -7.02 3.13 -30.11
CA ALA A 386 -7.90 1.97 -29.91
C ALA A 386 -7.23 0.64 -30.34
N ALA A 387 -6.53 0.64 -31.48
CA ALA A 387 -5.86 -0.56 -31.98
C ALA A 387 -4.73 -1.05 -31.06
N LEU A 388 -3.94 -0.12 -30.49
CA LEU A 388 -2.92 -0.49 -29.50
C LEU A 388 -3.57 -1.02 -28.23
N ALA A 389 -4.64 -0.37 -27.76
CA ALA A 389 -5.37 -0.79 -26.57
C ALA A 389 -5.91 -2.23 -26.72
N THR A 390 -6.60 -2.52 -27.82
CA THR A 390 -7.05 -3.88 -28.14
C THR A 390 -5.89 -4.88 -28.20
N SER A 391 -4.77 -4.50 -28.83
CA SER A 391 -3.60 -5.38 -28.91
C SER A 391 -3.00 -5.72 -27.54
N TYR A 392 -3.01 -4.76 -26.60
CA TYR A 392 -2.48 -4.97 -25.25
C TYR A 392 -3.39 -5.89 -24.44
N ILE A 393 -4.71 -5.74 -24.53
CA ILE A 393 -5.66 -6.64 -23.86
C ILE A 393 -5.58 -8.06 -24.43
N ASN A 394 -5.52 -8.22 -25.75
CA ASN A 394 -5.38 -9.56 -26.35
C ASN A 394 -4.09 -10.26 -25.91
N ASP A 395 -2.99 -9.52 -25.89
CA ASP A 395 -1.69 -10.05 -25.47
C ASP A 395 -1.63 -10.28 -23.94
N LEU A 396 -2.31 -9.46 -23.14
CA LEU A 396 -2.48 -9.66 -21.69
C LEU A 396 -3.15 -11.00 -21.42
N VAL A 397 -4.33 -11.22 -21.99
CA VAL A 397 -5.10 -12.46 -21.81
C VAL A 397 -4.28 -13.67 -22.27
N THR A 398 -3.63 -13.57 -23.44
CA THR A 398 -2.76 -14.64 -23.95
C THR A 398 -1.56 -14.91 -23.02
N SER A 399 -0.99 -13.88 -22.41
CA SER A 399 0.19 -14.01 -21.55
C SER A 399 -0.14 -14.49 -20.14
N ALA A 400 -1.32 -14.12 -19.64
CA ALA A 400 -1.84 -14.61 -18.36
C ALA A 400 -2.17 -16.10 -18.43
N GLY A 401 -2.69 -16.57 -19.57
CA GLY A 401 -3.11 -17.96 -19.73
C GLY A 401 -4.26 -18.26 -18.78
N ASP A 402 -4.12 -19.32 -17.98
CA ASP A 402 -5.14 -19.73 -17.01
C ASP A 402 -5.07 -18.93 -15.69
N ARG A 403 -4.00 -18.14 -15.49
CA ARG A 403 -3.83 -17.34 -14.26
C ARG A 403 -4.81 -16.16 -14.23
N PRO A 404 -5.31 -15.77 -13.05
CA PRO A 404 -5.96 -14.48 -12.88
C PRO A 404 -5.00 -13.35 -13.25
N PHE A 405 -5.50 -12.22 -13.77
CA PHE A 405 -4.65 -11.08 -14.09
C PHE A 405 -5.05 -9.80 -13.35
N TYR A 406 -4.04 -8.98 -13.06
CA TYR A 406 -4.19 -7.60 -12.67
C TYR A 406 -3.47 -6.72 -13.68
N MET A 407 -4.16 -5.72 -14.24
CA MET A 407 -3.53 -4.74 -15.10
C MET A 407 -3.84 -3.31 -14.68
N THR A 408 -2.79 -2.54 -14.39
CA THR A 408 -2.87 -1.08 -14.42
C THR A 408 -2.81 -0.65 -15.89
N PHE A 409 -3.96 -0.42 -16.52
CA PHE A 409 -4.03 0.14 -17.86
C PHE A 409 -3.84 1.67 -17.79
N GLY A 410 -2.58 2.09 -17.67
CA GLY A 410 -2.22 3.50 -17.67
C GLY A 410 -2.27 4.12 -19.06
N ILE A 411 -2.86 5.31 -19.17
CA ILE A 411 -2.83 6.15 -20.36
C ILE A 411 -2.30 7.53 -20.03
N GLY A 412 -1.36 8.03 -20.84
CA GLY A 412 -0.72 9.32 -20.62
C GLY A 412 -1.64 10.54 -20.79
N ALA A 413 -2.83 10.36 -21.34
CA ALA A 413 -3.81 11.42 -21.51
C ALA A 413 -4.70 11.55 -20.25
N PRO A 414 -5.22 12.74 -19.94
CA PRO A 414 -5.06 14.01 -20.65
C PRO A 414 -3.81 14.84 -20.25
N HIS A 415 -2.70 14.27 -19.79
CA HIS A 415 -1.50 15.05 -19.42
C HIS A 415 -1.04 16.02 -20.53
N LEU A 416 -0.68 17.26 -20.13
CA LEU A 416 -0.18 18.27 -21.06
C LEU A 416 1.02 17.77 -21.89
N PRO A 417 1.17 18.21 -23.16
CA PRO A 417 0.32 19.16 -23.88
C PRO A 417 -0.90 18.52 -24.57
N PHE A 418 -2.11 19.05 -24.34
CA PHE A 418 -3.38 18.48 -24.81
C PHE A 418 -3.44 18.31 -26.34
N ARG A 419 -3.09 19.35 -27.10
CA ARG A 419 -3.09 19.28 -28.58
C ARG A 419 -2.15 18.23 -29.15
N GLY A 420 -1.07 17.90 -28.42
CA GLY A 420 -0.17 16.82 -28.81
C GLY A 420 -0.84 15.45 -28.78
N ILE A 421 -1.78 15.25 -27.85
CA ILE A 421 -2.59 14.02 -27.77
C ILE A 421 -3.49 13.93 -29.00
N LEU A 422 -4.21 15.02 -29.32
CA LEU A 422 -5.08 15.10 -30.49
C LEU A 422 -4.31 14.84 -31.79
N GLN A 423 -3.10 15.40 -31.91
CA GLN A 423 -2.19 15.16 -33.03
C GLN A 423 -1.80 13.69 -33.18
N ASN A 424 -1.35 13.08 -32.08
CA ASN A 424 -0.85 11.72 -32.08
C ASN A 424 -1.97 10.71 -32.40
N GLN A 425 -3.23 11.07 -32.15
CA GLN A 425 -4.40 10.29 -32.53
C GLN A 425 -4.96 10.63 -33.92
N GLY A 426 -4.27 11.50 -34.68
CA GLY A 426 -4.71 11.92 -36.01
C GLY A 426 -5.96 12.81 -36.01
N LYS A 427 -6.33 13.36 -34.85
CA LYS A 427 -7.49 14.24 -34.65
C LYS A 427 -7.14 15.73 -34.81
N TRP A 428 -5.84 16.10 -34.89
CA TRP A 428 -5.38 17.49 -35.11
C TRP A 428 -4.22 17.61 -36.11
N SER A 429 -4.27 18.62 -36.99
CA SER A 429 -3.21 18.93 -37.97
C SER A 429 -2.33 20.11 -37.51
N ALA A 430 -1.00 19.93 -37.59
CA ALA A 430 0.00 20.91 -37.15
C ALA A 430 0.07 22.20 -37.98
N THR A 431 -0.49 22.22 -39.19
CA THR A 431 -0.43 23.37 -40.11
C THR A 431 -1.56 24.37 -39.94
N GLY A 432 -2.48 24.15 -38.99
CA GLY A 432 -3.60 25.06 -38.75
C GLY A 432 -4.65 24.98 -39.87
N GLY A 433 -5.73 24.26 -39.59
CA GLY A 433 -6.85 24.11 -40.51
C GLY A 433 -7.57 22.81 -40.24
N LEU A 434 -8.83 22.93 -39.80
CA LEU A 434 -9.78 21.83 -39.79
C LEU A 434 -9.82 21.22 -41.20
N THR A 435 -9.54 19.92 -41.30
CA THR A 435 -9.89 19.14 -42.48
C THR A 435 -10.73 17.98 -42.00
N GLY A 436 -12.05 18.13 -42.08
CA GLY A 436 -12.96 17.04 -41.75
C GLY A 436 -14.42 17.44 -41.80
N ASP A 437 -14.88 18.33 -40.93
CA ASP A 437 -16.32 18.62 -40.77
C ASP A 437 -16.66 19.69 -39.71
N GLY A 438 -15.83 19.95 -38.70
CA GLY A 438 -16.24 20.95 -37.72
C GLY A 438 -15.32 21.21 -36.56
N HIS A 439 -14.68 20.20 -35.96
CA HIS A 439 -13.88 20.41 -34.76
C HIS A 439 -12.81 19.30 -34.63
N ALA A 440 -11.65 19.60 -34.03
CA ALA A 440 -10.59 18.60 -33.80
C ALA A 440 -10.95 17.53 -32.75
N THR A 441 -12.02 17.80 -32.01
CA THR A 441 -12.78 17.02 -31.02
C THR A 441 -14.18 17.61 -31.00
N ASN A 442 -15.25 16.94 -30.54
CA ASN A 442 -16.61 17.52 -30.62
C ASN A 442 -16.82 18.74 -29.70
N VAL A 443 -15.83 19.04 -28.86
CA VAL A 443 -15.87 20.12 -27.88
C VAL A 443 -15.76 21.51 -28.51
N ASP A 444 -16.87 22.25 -28.52
CA ASP A 444 -16.90 23.69 -28.83
C ASP A 444 -16.53 24.52 -27.58
N ALA A 445 -15.44 25.29 -27.68
CA ALA A 445 -14.98 26.20 -26.62
C ALA A 445 -16.04 27.26 -26.21
N ASN A 446 -17.00 27.56 -27.08
CA ASN A 446 -18.11 28.46 -26.76
C ASN A 446 -19.28 27.76 -26.05
N ALA A 447 -19.33 26.43 -26.08
CA ALA A 447 -20.38 25.63 -25.47
C ALA A 447 -20.02 25.09 -24.07
N ILE A 448 -18.75 25.17 -23.67
CA ILE A 448 -18.30 24.71 -22.34
C ILE A 448 -18.59 25.73 -21.22
N VAL A 449 -18.62 25.22 -20.00
CA VAL A 449 -18.61 26.02 -18.76
C VAL A 449 -17.17 26.12 -18.25
N VAL A 450 -16.62 27.33 -18.18
CA VAL A 450 -15.29 27.58 -17.61
C VAL A 450 -15.36 27.42 -16.08
N PRO A 451 -14.53 26.57 -15.46
CA PRO A 451 -14.50 26.47 -14.00
C PRO A 451 -14.20 27.81 -13.34
N ASN A 452 -14.93 28.15 -12.27
CA ASN A 452 -14.86 29.44 -11.57
C ASN A 452 -13.47 29.83 -11.05
N CYS A 453 -12.52 28.91 -11.00
CA CYS A 453 -11.14 29.17 -10.61
C CYS A 453 -10.29 29.77 -11.76
N TYR A 454 -10.80 29.81 -12.99
CA TYR A 454 -10.14 30.37 -14.18
C TYR A 454 -10.89 31.59 -14.74
N PRO A 455 -10.19 32.50 -15.43
CA PRO A 455 -10.85 33.62 -16.10
C PRO A 455 -11.57 33.13 -17.37
N ASP A 456 -12.81 33.59 -17.55
CA ASP A 456 -13.63 33.25 -18.70
C ASP A 456 -13.24 34.10 -19.93
N GLU A 457 -12.14 33.71 -20.57
CA GLU A 457 -11.56 34.37 -21.73
C GLU A 457 -11.40 33.38 -22.90
N PRO A 458 -11.43 33.83 -24.16
CA PRO A 458 -11.37 32.95 -25.32
C PRO A 458 -10.21 31.95 -25.32
N GLY A 459 -9.02 32.37 -24.85
CA GLY A 459 -7.85 31.49 -24.75
C GLY A 459 -8.01 30.39 -23.70
N VAL A 460 -8.57 30.71 -22.53
CA VAL A 460 -8.81 29.74 -21.46
C VAL A 460 -9.91 28.76 -21.84
N ARG A 461 -10.97 29.25 -22.49
CA ARG A 461 -12.01 28.39 -23.07
C ARG A 461 -11.41 27.38 -24.04
N GLN A 462 -10.50 27.81 -24.89
CA GLN A 462 -9.82 26.92 -25.82
C GLN A 462 -8.93 25.89 -25.09
N ASP A 463 -8.18 26.29 -24.05
CA ASP A 463 -7.34 25.35 -23.29
C ASP A 463 -8.19 24.27 -22.59
N ILE A 464 -9.35 24.63 -22.05
CA ILE A 464 -10.30 23.66 -21.44
C ILE A 464 -10.95 22.79 -22.51
N ALA A 465 -11.31 23.34 -23.66
CA ALA A 465 -11.86 22.56 -24.77
C ALA A 465 -10.84 21.53 -25.30
N ASP A 466 -9.56 21.92 -25.40
CA ASP A 466 -8.48 20.99 -25.78
C ASP A 466 -8.28 19.90 -24.72
N TYR A 467 -8.42 20.22 -23.43
CA TYR A 467 -8.42 19.25 -22.33
C TYR A 467 -9.58 18.25 -22.41
N TYR A 468 -10.81 18.72 -22.58
CA TYR A 468 -11.97 17.85 -22.79
C TYR A 468 -11.82 16.99 -24.03
N GLY A 469 -11.30 17.55 -25.12
CA GLY A 469 -10.98 16.78 -26.31
C GLY A 469 -9.98 15.65 -26.06
N ALA A 470 -8.98 15.88 -25.20
CA ALA A 470 -8.07 14.82 -24.78
C ALA A 470 -8.76 13.75 -23.92
N ILE A 471 -9.84 14.09 -23.19
CA ILE A 471 -10.68 13.10 -22.49
C ILE A 471 -11.56 12.31 -23.46
N GLU A 472 -12.11 12.91 -24.51
CA GLU A 472 -12.83 12.16 -25.57
C GLU A 472 -11.90 11.12 -26.23
N CYS A 473 -10.63 11.47 -26.42
CA CYS A 473 -9.58 10.55 -26.87
C CYS A 473 -9.29 9.41 -25.87
N VAL A 474 -9.40 9.67 -24.57
CA VAL A 474 -9.29 8.63 -23.52
C VAL A 474 -10.50 7.70 -23.58
N ASP A 475 -11.71 8.24 -23.74
CA ASP A 475 -12.95 7.47 -23.84
C ASP A 475 -12.93 6.51 -25.04
N GLU A 476 -12.44 6.94 -26.20
CA GLU A 476 -12.26 6.06 -27.37
C GLU A 476 -11.33 4.87 -27.07
N VAL A 477 -10.22 5.12 -26.36
CA VAL A 477 -9.29 4.07 -25.93
C VAL A 477 -9.94 3.15 -24.90
N PHE A 478 -10.67 3.71 -23.92
CA PHE A 478 -11.38 2.95 -22.90
C PHE A 478 -12.44 2.02 -23.52
N GLY A 479 -13.23 2.53 -24.48
CA GLY A 479 -14.19 1.71 -25.22
C GLY A 479 -13.55 0.55 -25.96
N ALA A 480 -12.35 0.74 -26.52
CA ALA A 480 -11.60 -0.33 -27.17
C ALA A 480 -11.05 -1.38 -26.19
N VAL A 481 -10.71 -0.97 -24.95
CA VAL A 481 -10.34 -1.89 -23.87
C VAL A 481 -11.53 -2.75 -23.46
N MET A 482 -12.68 -2.13 -23.18
CA MET A 482 -13.91 -2.84 -22.80
C MET A 482 -14.35 -3.82 -23.91
N ALA A 483 -14.31 -3.39 -25.17
CA ALA A 483 -14.62 -4.26 -26.31
C ALA A 483 -13.64 -5.44 -26.44
N ALA A 484 -12.36 -5.22 -26.13
CA ALA A 484 -11.35 -6.28 -26.17
C ALA A 484 -11.55 -7.29 -25.03
N LEU A 485 -11.85 -6.85 -23.80
CA LEU A 485 -12.20 -7.75 -22.69
C LEU A 485 -13.40 -8.63 -23.07
N GLN A 486 -14.45 -8.02 -23.63
CA GLN A 486 -15.64 -8.74 -24.10
C GLN A 486 -15.31 -9.75 -25.21
N ALA A 487 -14.48 -9.35 -26.18
CA ALA A 487 -14.12 -10.19 -27.32
C ALA A 487 -13.24 -11.40 -26.92
N ASN A 488 -12.46 -11.26 -25.85
CA ASN A 488 -11.71 -12.37 -25.24
C ASN A 488 -12.56 -13.22 -24.28
N GLY A 489 -13.82 -12.81 -24.01
CA GLY A 489 -14.73 -13.56 -23.14
C GLY A 489 -14.44 -13.45 -21.65
N VAL A 490 -13.61 -12.50 -21.22
CA VAL A 490 -13.16 -12.35 -19.82
C VAL A 490 -13.80 -11.16 -19.10
N LEU A 491 -14.65 -10.38 -19.77
CA LEU A 491 -15.25 -9.17 -19.19
C LEU A 491 -16.12 -9.49 -17.97
N ASP A 492 -16.92 -10.55 -18.03
CA ASP A 492 -17.85 -10.91 -16.95
C ASP A 492 -17.11 -11.32 -15.66
N GLU A 493 -15.86 -11.80 -15.80
CA GLU A 493 -14.95 -12.17 -14.70
C GLU A 493 -13.98 -11.02 -14.32
N THR A 494 -14.14 -9.81 -14.86
CA THR A 494 -13.21 -8.68 -14.65
C THR A 494 -13.84 -7.55 -13.85
N LEU A 495 -13.25 -7.21 -12.70
CA LEU A 495 -13.52 -5.96 -12.00
C LEU A 495 -12.81 -4.80 -12.73
N VAL A 496 -13.60 -3.86 -13.24
CA VAL A 496 -13.09 -2.67 -13.96
C VAL A 496 -13.21 -1.44 -13.08
N ILE A 497 -12.08 -0.78 -12.83
CA ILE A 497 -12.00 0.47 -12.08
C ILE A 497 -11.50 1.57 -13.03
N TYR A 498 -12.29 2.63 -13.21
CA TYR A 498 -11.88 3.82 -13.95
C TYR A 498 -11.57 4.97 -12.98
N THR A 499 -10.35 5.51 -13.05
CA THR A 499 -9.93 6.66 -12.23
C THR A 499 -8.78 7.44 -12.88
N SER A 500 -8.45 8.60 -12.30
CA SER A 500 -7.21 9.32 -12.57
C SER A 500 -6.21 9.20 -11.42
N ASP A 501 -4.95 9.56 -11.65
CA ASP A 501 -3.95 9.66 -10.57
C ASP A 501 -4.16 10.90 -9.70
N HIS A 502 -4.50 12.04 -10.30
CA HIS A 502 -4.88 13.26 -9.62
C HIS A 502 -5.61 14.22 -10.57
N GLY A 503 -6.04 15.37 -10.05
CA GLY A 503 -6.80 16.37 -10.82
C GLY A 503 -6.01 17.07 -11.94
N ILE A 504 -6.66 18.03 -12.58
CA ILE A 504 -6.27 18.62 -13.86
C ILE A 504 -4.83 19.17 -13.87
N GLY A 505 -4.12 18.99 -14.99
CA GLY A 505 -2.77 19.53 -15.25
C GLY A 505 -2.66 21.07 -15.36
N LEU A 506 -3.65 21.82 -14.89
CA LEU A 506 -3.75 23.29 -15.01
C LEU A 506 -3.50 24.02 -13.67
N HIS A 507 -3.41 25.35 -13.73
CA HIS A 507 -3.21 26.19 -12.55
C HIS A 507 -4.26 25.95 -11.46
N ARG A 508 -3.86 26.08 -10.19
CA ARG A 508 -4.70 25.78 -9.00
C ARG A 508 -5.18 24.32 -8.90
N SER A 509 -4.75 23.43 -9.79
CA SER A 509 -5.14 22.02 -9.81
C SER A 509 -3.92 21.16 -9.46
N LYS A 510 -3.15 20.67 -10.43
CA LYS A 510 -1.88 19.96 -10.19
C LYS A 510 -0.99 20.70 -9.19
N GLN A 511 -0.38 19.93 -8.28
CA GLN A 511 0.39 20.38 -7.11
C GLN A 511 -0.40 21.20 -6.07
N SER A 512 -1.70 21.44 -6.25
CA SER A 512 -2.54 22.19 -5.31
C SER A 512 -3.50 21.26 -4.57
N ILE A 513 -3.53 21.30 -3.24
CA ILE A 513 -4.45 20.49 -2.39
C ILE A 513 -5.90 21.03 -2.36
N TYR A 514 -6.27 21.81 -3.37
CA TYR A 514 -7.66 22.20 -3.60
C TYR A 514 -8.42 21.06 -4.26
N ALA A 515 -9.75 21.09 -4.19
CA ALA A 515 -10.61 20.10 -4.83
C ALA A 515 -10.28 19.87 -6.33
N THR A 516 -9.88 20.91 -7.07
CA THR A 516 -9.51 20.79 -8.49
C THR A 516 -8.22 20.00 -8.73
N GLY A 517 -7.35 19.88 -7.73
CA GLY A 517 -6.13 19.06 -7.78
C GLY A 517 -6.30 17.67 -7.18
N THR A 518 -7.28 17.47 -6.30
CA THR A 518 -7.46 16.20 -5.57
C THR A 518 -8.71 15.41 -5.96
N ARG A 519 -9.77 16.04 -6.47
CA ARG A 519 -11.00 15.35 -6.89
C ARG A 519 -10.79 14.71 -8.26
N VAL A 520 -11.12 13.44 -8.35
CA VAL A 520 -10.89 12.57 -9.51
C VAL A 520 -12.16 11.81 -9.87
N PRO A 521 -12.31 11.30 -11.11
CA PRO A 521 -13.37 10.35 -11.41
C PRO A 521 -13.07 9.03 -10.71
N PHE A 522 -14.10 8.31 -10.27
CA PHE A 522 -13.97 6.97 -9.70
C PHE A 522 -15.26 6.18 -9.96
N ILE A 523 -15.16 5.19 -10.85
CA ILE A 523 -16.27 4.32 -11.26
C ILE A 523 -15.77 2.88 -11.17
N VAL A 524 -16.59 2.01 -10.61
CA VAL A 524 -16.30 0.58 -10.47
C VAL A 524 -17.46 -0.22 -11.07
N ALA A 525 -17.16 -1.23 -11.89
CA ALA A 525 -18.15 -2.16 -12.43
C ALA A 525 -17.56 -3.58 -12.55
N GLY A 526 -18.41 -4.59 -12.53
CA GLY A 526 -18.02 -6.01 -12.59
C GLY A 526 -19.06 -6.89 -11.89
N ALA A 527 -18.80 -8.19 -11.81
CA ALA A 527 -19.61 -9.11 -11.03
C ALA A 527 -19.66 -8.69 -9.55
N GLY A 528 -20.82 -8.83 -8.91
CA GLY A 528 -21.03 -8.43 -7.50
C GLY A 528 -21.04 -6.90 -7.26
N ILE A 529 -21.01 -6.08 -8.31
CA ILE A 529 -21.14 -4.62 -8.23
C ILE A 529 -22.57 -4.20 -8.60
N ALA A 530 -23.17 -3.35 -7.78
CA ALA A 530 -24.47 -2.76 -8.04
C ALA A 530 -24.43 -1.90 -9.32
N GLY A 531 -25.39 -2.11 -10.21
CA GLY A 531 -25.47 -1.37 -11.48
C GLY A 531 -26.29 -0.08 -11.37
N ASN A 532 -25.86 0.95 -12.09
CA ASN A 532 -26.54 2.24 -12.22
C ASN A 532 -26.77 2.94 -10.87
N VAL A 533 -25.75 2.92 -10.00
CA VAL A 533 -25.79 3.56 -8.68
C VAL A 533 -24.80 4.72 -8.63
N THR A 534 -25.24 5.85 -8.07
CA THR A 534 -24.39 7.00 -7.78
C THR A 534 -24.29 7.19 -6.28
N ILE A 535 -23.05 7.24 -5.77
CA ILE A 535 -22.75 7.43 -4.35
C ILE A 535 -22.14 8.82 -4.14
N ASP A 536 -22.72 9.59 -3.21
CA ASP A 536 -22.25 10.93 -2.87
C ASP A 536 -21.30 10.96 -1.66
N ALA A 537 -21.18 9.84 -0.95
CA ALA A 537 -20.26 9.66 0.17
C ALA A 537 -18.81 9.89 -0.28
N PRO A 538 -17.99 10.61 0.51
CA PRO A 538 -16.61 10.89 0.13
C PRO A 538 -15.74 9.64 0.26
N VAL A 539 -15.06 9.29 -0.84
CA VAL A 539 -14.14 8.15 -0.91
C VAL A 539 -12.73 8.62 -1.29
N SER A 540 -11.73 7.79 -1.04
CA SER A 540 -10.34 8.10 -1.37
C SER A 540 -9.66 6.97 -2.11
N HIS A 541 -8.60 7.28 -2.88
CA HIS A 541 -7.68 6.26 -3.37
C HIS A 541 -7.03 5.41 -2.29
N LEU A 542 -7.07 5.88 -1.04
CA LEU A 542 -6.74 5.07 0.14
C LEU A 542 -7.52 3.76 0.21
N ASP A 543 -8.72 3.76 -0.38
CA ASP A 543 -9.68 2.67 -0.32
C ASP A 543 -9.48 1.66 -1.43
N VAL A 544 -8.64 1.94 -2.44
CA VAL A 544 -8.43 1.03 -3.57
C VAL A 544 -7.87 -0.31 -3.12
N VAL A 545 -6.76 -0.32 -2.39
CA VAL A 545 -6.14 -1.57 -1.90
C VAL A 545 -7.11 -2.36 -1.03
N PRO A 546 -7.68 -1.84 0.08
CA PRO A 546 -8.55 -2.67 0.92
C PRO A 546 -9.82 -3.13 0.19
N THR A 547 -10.31 -2.37 -0.80
CA THR A 547 -11.44 -2.82 -1.64
C THR A 547 -11.03 -3.99 -2.53
N LEU A 548 -9.87 -3.91 -3.19
CA LEU A 548 -9.41 -4.97 -4.08
C LEU A 548 -9.10 -6.25 -3.30
N LEU A 549 -8.49 -6.14 -2.12
CA LEU A 549 -8.21 -7.31 -1.29
C LEU A 549 -9.52 -8.01 -0.89
N ASP A 550 -10.51 -7.26 -0.38
CA ASP A 550 -11.83 -7.79 -0.01
C ASP A 550 -12.55 -8.49 -1.18
N TYR A 551 -12.56 -7.86 -2.37
CA TYR A 551 -13.18 -8.46 -3.56
C TYR A 551 -12.48 -9.72 -4.07
N LEU A 552 -11.17 -9.84 -3.83
CA LEU A 552 -10.37 -10.98 -4.26
C LEU A 552 -10.25 -12.06 -3.19
N GLY A 553 -10.94 -11.91 -2.05
CA GLY A 553 -10.82 -12.83 -0.93
C GLY A 553 -9.46 -12.79 -0.23
N ILE A 554 -8.71 -11.70 -0.42
CA ILE A 554 -7.41 -11.51 0.23
C ILE A 554 -7.63 -10.78 1.56
N PRO A 555 -7.03 -11.25 2.67
CA PRO A 555 -7.16 -10.63 3.99
C PRO A 555 -6.71 -9.17 3.99
N LEU A 556 -7.35 -8.37 4.84
CA LEU A 556 -7.01 -6.95 5.00
C LEU A 556 -5.89 -6.77 6.04
N PHE A 557 -4.88 -5.97 5.71
CA PHE A 557 -3.84 -5.61 6.68
C PHE A 557 -4.43 -4.92 7.92
N PRO A 558 -3.83 -5.10 9.11
CA PRO A 558 -4.31 -4.45 10.30
C PRO A 558 -3.95 -2.98 10.22
N ASN A 559 -4.84 -2.13 10.72
CA ASN A 559 -4.65 -0.68 10.74
C ASN A 559 -4.47 -0.04 9.35
N MET A 560 -4.93 -0.69 8.27
CA MET A 560 -5.08 0.02 6.99
C MET A 560 -5.87 1.31 7.22
N PRO A 561 -5.33 2.47 6.82
CA PRO A 561 -6.04 3.72 7.00
C PRO A 561 -7.22 3.83 6.02
N GLY A 562 -7.18 3.10 4.90
CA GLY A 562 -8.32 2.92 3.99
C GLY A 562 -9.38 1.99 4.57
N LYS A 563 -10.55 1.93 3.92
CA LYS A 563 -11.59 0.92 4.18
C LYS A 563 -12.04 0.34 2.87
N SER A 564 -12.39 -0.94 2.89
CA SER A 564 -13.05 -1.57 1.76
C SER A 564 -14.36 -0.84 1.41
N LEU A 565 -14.58 -0.64 0.12
CA LEU A 565 -15.81 -0.12 -0.44
C LEU A 565 -16.79 -1.24 -0.81
N ALA A 566 -16.47 -2.52 -0.57
CA ALA A 566 -17.34 -3.64 -0.94
C ALA A 566 -18.78 -3.54 -0.42
N PRO A 567 -19.06 -3.09 0.82
CA PRO A 567 -20.43 -2.88 1.27
C PRO A 567 -21.19 -1.83 0.46
N VAL A 568 -20.49 -0.80 -0.03
CA VAL A 568 -21.08 0.25 -0.87
C VAL A 568 -21.25 -0.21 -2.30
N LEU A 569 -20.24 -0.90 -2.82
CA LEU A 569 -20.21 -1.40 -4.19
C LEU A 569 -21.24 -2.50 -4.43
N SER A 570 -21.52 -3.36 -3.44
CA SER A 570 -22.58 -4.38 -3.49
C SER A 570 -24.00 -3.81 -3.30
N GLY A 571 -24.14 -2.53 -2.95
CA GLY A 571 -25.44 -1.91 -2.66
C GLY A 571 -25.97 -2.16 -1.25
N ASN A 572 -25.17 -2.74 -0.36
CA ASN A 572 -25.52 -3.00 1.04
C ASN A 572 -25.44 -1.73 1.92
N SER A 573 -24.79 -0.67 1.44
CA SER A 573 -24.65 0.62 2.13
C SER A 573 -24.53 1.78 1.14
N ASP A 574 -24.97 2.97 1.53
CA ASP A 574 -24.72 4.23 0.84
C ASP A 574 -23.61 5.07 1.49
N ILE A 575 -23.10 4.62 2.65
CA ILE A 575 -22.01 5.25 3.40
C ILE A 575 -20.82 4.31 3.58
N VAL A 576 -19.63 4.90 3.65
CA VAL A 576 -18.41 4.18 4.08
C VAL A 576 -18.33 4.23 5.59
N SER A 577 -18.59 3.09 6.25
CA SER A 577 -18.61 3.00 7.71
C SER A 577 -17.31 3.50 8.34
N GLY A 578 -17.42 4.31 9.39
CA GLY A 578 -16.28 4.89 10.10
C GLY A 578 -15.48 5.95 9.33
N ARG A 579 -15.99 6.45 8.19
CA ARG A 579 -15.36 7.50 7.38
C ARG A 579 -16.21 8.76 7.32
N GLU A 580 -15.87 9.75 8.14
CA GLU A 580 -16.52 11.08 8.06
C GLU A 580 -15.76 12.07 7.18
N THR A 581 -14.45 11.87 7.04
CA THR A 581 -13.58 12.82 6.31
C THR A 581 -12.47 12.11 5.55
N ILE A 582 -12.03 12.74 4.46
CA ILE A 582 -10.88 12.35 3.65
C ILE A 582 -9.73 13.31 3.86
N LEU A 583 -8.51 12.76 3.91
CA LEU A 583 -7.28 13.51 4.07
C LEU A 583 -6.47 13.50 2.77
N ALA A 584 -5.89 14.64 2.41
CA ALA A 584 -4.93 14.76 1.31
C ALA A 584 -3.70 15.54 1.74
N SER A 585 -2.57 15.30 1.07
CA SER A 585 -1.29 15.95 1.39
C SER A 585 -0.56 16.41 0.13
N ALA A 586 0.19 17.50 0.24
CA ALA A 586 1.18 17.91 -0.76
C ALA A 586 2.52 18.13 -0.08
N HIS A 587 3.58 17.79 -0.82
CA HIS A 587 4.95 17.74 -0.31
C HIS A 587 6.03 18.23 -1.30
N GLU A 588 5.70 18.45 -2.57
CA GLU A 588 6.74 18.73 -3.58
C GLU A 588 7.18 20.21 -3.59
N LYS A 589 6.24 21.16 -3.73
CA LYS A 589 6.53 22.61 -3.76
C LYS A 589 6.31 23.31 -2.41
N TYR A 590 5.44 22.74 -1.59
CA TYR A 590 5.12 23.19 -0.25
C TYR A 590 4.60 22.00 0.54
N ASP A 591 4.67 22.09 1.86
CA ASP A 591 4.06 21.11 2.74
C ASP A 591 2.66 21.59 3.12
N GLY A 592 1.65 20.81 2.73
CA GLY A 592 0.25 21.11 2.98
C GLY A 592 -0.54 19.87 3.44
N ARG A 593 -1.58 20.11 4.22
CA ARG A 593 -2.56 19.10 4.64
C ARG A 593 -3.97 19.62 4.36
N ALA A 594 -4.81 18.75 3.84
CA ALA A 594 -6.23 19.00 3.67
C ALA A 594 -7.03 17.91 4.39
N VAL A 595 -8.14 18.31 5.02
CA VAL A 595 -9.20 17.40 5.46
C VAL A 595 -10.53 17.90 4.90
N CYS A 596 -11.37 16.99 4.43
CA CYS A 596 -12.64 17.33 3.80
C CYS A 596 -13.73 16.28 4.11
N ASP A 597 -14.95 16.73 4.38
CA ASP A 597 -16.16 15.89 4.51
C ASP A 597 -16.91 15.71 3.18
N GLY A 598 -16.27 16.05 2.06
CA GLY A 598 -16.86 16.14 0.72
C GLY A 598 -17.48 17.50 0.37
N ARG A 599 -17.73 18.38 1.35
CA ARG A 599 -18.32 19.72 1.14
C ARG A 599 -17.41 20.85 1.62
N TYR A 600 -16.89 20.76 2.84
CA TYR A 600 -16.02 21.75 3.46
C TYR A 600 -14.57 21.27 3.45
N TYR A 601 -13.67 22.13 2.96
CA TYR A 601 -12.24 21.86 2.95
C TYR A 601 -11.54 22.71 4.00
N TYR A 602 -10.86 22.06 4.94
CA TYR A 602 -9.87 22.73 5.77
C TYR A 602 -8.47 22.43 5.24
N ILE A 603 -7.76 23.48 4.84
CA ILE A 603 -6.42 23.41 4.26
C ILE A 603 -5.44 24.17 5.16
N ARG A 604 -4.37 23.49 5.57
CA ARG A 604 -3.25 24.10 6.30
C ARG A 604 -1.97 23.99 5.47
N ASN A 605 -1.45 25.13 5.04
CA ASN A 605 -0.11 25.25 4.46
C ASN A 605 0.89 25.39 5.61
N ILE A 606 1.75 24.38 5.80
CA ILE A 606 2.64 24.26 6.95
C ILE A 606 3.92 25.04 6.73
N ARG A 607 4.60 24.80 5.60
CA ARG A 607 5.79 25.57 5.20
C ARG A 607 5.93 25.61 3.69
N LYS A 608 6.57 26.68 3.21
CA LYS A 608 7.07 26.76 1.83
C LYS A 608 8.43 26.04 1.77
N ILE A 609 8.63 25.17 0.80
CA ILE A 609 9.94 24.54 0.57
C ILE A 609 10.82 25.56 -0.15
N ALA A 610 12.01 25.84 0.40
CA ALA A 610 12.92 26.83 -0.17
C ALA A 610 13.43 26.37 -1.55
N GLY A 611 13.34 27.25 -2.55
CA GLY A 611 13.75 26.94 -3.94
C GLY A 611 12.62 26.43 -4.86
N ALA A 612 11.39 26.32 -4.36
CA ALA A 612 10.19 26.02 -5.16
C ALA A 612 9.55 27.27 -5.82
#